data_AF-A0A0Q8EV10-F1
#
_entry.id   AF-A0A0Q8EV10-F1
#
_cell.length_a   1.000
_cell.length_b   1.000
_cell.length_c   1.000
_cell.angle_alpha   90.00
_cell.angle_beta   90.00
_cell.angle_gamma   90.00
#
_symmetry.space_group_name_H-M   'P 1'
#
loop_
_entity.id
_entity.type
_entity.pdbx_description
1 polymer ?
#
loop_
_entity_poly.entity_id
_entity_poly.type
_entity_poly.pdbx_seq_one_letter_code
_entity_poly.pdbx_strand_id
1 'polypeptide(L)'
;MSFAASAQTPPDVEDLVGARGAGGETQLQSRGYEQRDSNTVRDQRFTFWWNAKRSQCISVSTMDGRYASIQSVPAANCGASGSAAGGASLRPSPSSERDPNSLVLVCYGAGTRPTVTSEPDYRWDDKRNKWQEADTVRATTEGFNSDVQIELYGDHGRIHLGAPLIPPINSHGDHGWWDLDNLQVGADRITATYRLNGMNKPRLTVDRRSGLITIEGGTTFSGQCDIGNYGGGQRRF
;
A
#
# COMPACT_ATOMS: atom_id res chain seq x y z
N MET A 1 -20.54 -17.29 -0.92
CA MET A 1 -20.27 -16.10 -0.11
C MET A 1 -18.76 -15.94 -0.07
N SER A 2 -18.22 -15.03 -0.87
CA SER A 2 -16.77 -14.82 -1.00
C SER A 2 -16.37 -13.70 -0.04
N PHE A 3 -15.49 -14.00 0.91
CA PHE A 3 -14.86 -12.97 1.72
C PHE A 3 -13.81 -12.30 0.85
N ALA A 4 -13.99 -11.01 0.54
CA ALA A 4 -12.90 -10.17 0.11
C ALA A 4 -11.83 -10.27 1.20
N ALA A 5 -10.61 -10.68 0.85
CA ALA A 5 -9.47 -10.54 1.74
C ALA A 5 -9.11 -9.04 1.76
N SER A 6 -9.94 -8.25 2.43
CA SER A 6 -9.55 -6.94 2.91
C SER A 6 -8.27 -7.14 3.72
N ALA A 7 -7.25 -6.32 3.49
CA ALA A 7 -6.08 -6.25 4.36
C ALA A 7 -6.54 -5.78 5.75
N GLN A 8 -7.12 -6.69 6.52
CA GLN A 8 -7.66 -6.45 7.85
C GLN A 8 -6.49 -6.44 8.81
N THR A 9 -6.46 -5.42 9.67
CA THR A 9 -5.60 -5.41 10.83
C THR A 9 -5.87 -6.69 11.61
N PRO A 10 -4.86 -7.52 11.86
CA PRO A 10 -5.09 -8.77 12.59
C PRO A 10 -5.59 -8.47 14.01
N PRO A 11 -6.58 -9.22 14.51
CA PRO A 11 -7.25 -8.91 15.78
C PRO A 11 -6.31 -8.98 16.99
N ASP A 12 -5.17 -9.64 16.86
CA ASP A 12 -4.15 -9.74 17.90
C ASP A 12 -3.19 -8.54 17.96
N VAL A 13 -3.27 -7.61 17.02
CA VAL A 13 -2.45 -6.40 16.98
C VAL A 13 -3.28 -5.14 16.69
N GLU A 14 -4.60 -5.27 16.58
CA GLU A 14 -5.51 -4.15 16.31
C GLU A 14 -5.44 -3.06 17.39
N ASP A 15 -5.27 -3.47 18.65
CA ASP A 15 -5.11 -2.56 19.79
C ASP A 15 -3.80 -1.75 19.76
N LEU A 16 -2.83 -2.15 18.93
CA LEU A 16 -1.57 -1.42 18.79
C LEU A 16 -1.64 -0.29 17.76
N VAL A 17 -2.73 -0.18 16.99
CA VAL A 17 -2.95 0.96 16.11
C VAL A 17 -3.08 2.24 16.95
N GLY A 18 -2.28 3.27 16.63
CA GLY A 18 -2.17 4.51 17.40
C GLY A 18 -1.19 4.47 18.58
N ALA A 19 -0.67 3.30 18.94
CA ALA A 19 0.33 3.15 20.00
C ALA A 19 1.62 3.90 19.66
N ARG A 20 2.36 4.35 20.68
CA ARG A 20 3.69 4.95 20.49
C ARG A 20 4.65 3.86 20.00
N GLY A 21 5.44 4.15 18.97
CA GLY A 21 6.24 3.14 18.27
C GLY A 21 7.12 2.27 19.19
N ALA A 22 7.82 2.89 20.14
CA ALA A 22 8.66 2.16 21.10
C ALA A 22 7.86 1.18 22.00
N GLY A 23 6.67 1.59 22.46
CA GLY A 23 5.80 0.74 23.29
C GLY A 23 5.12 -0.35 22.46
N GLY A 24 4.68 0.00 21.25
CA GLY A 24 4.09 -0.94 20.30
C GLY A 24 5.09 -2.04 19.91
N GLU A 25 6.35 -1.70 19.73
CA GLU A 25 7.41 -2.66 19.39
C GLU A 25 7.62 -3.70 20.51
N THR A 26 7.68 -3.24 21.75
CA THR A 26 7.78 -4.14 22.92
C THR A 26 6.57 -5.08 22.99
N GLN A 27 5.37 -4.59 22.67
CA GLN A 27 4.14 -5.40 22.62
C GLN A 27 4.14 -6.40 21.47
N LEU A 28 4.65 -6.03 20.29
CA LEU A 28 4.79 -6.96 19.17
C LEU A 28 5.75 -8.09 19.52
N GLN A 29 6.92 -7.77 20.09
CA GLN A 29 7.90 -8.76 20.54
C GLN A 29 7.32 -9.70 21.61
N SER A 30 6.59 -9.17 22.60
CA SER A 30 5.95 -9.99 23.64
C SER A 30 4.88 -10.94 23.07
N ARG A 31 4.24 -10.55 21.97
CA ARG A 31 3.26 -11.36 21.21
C ARG A 31 3.91 -12.36 20.25
N GLY A 32 5.24 -12.40 20.20
CA GLY A 32 6.02 -13.35 19.40
C GLY A 32 6.23 -12.90 17.95
N TYR A 33 6.06 -11.61 17.66
CA TYR A 33 6.48 -11.03 16.40
C TYR A 33 7.96 -10.66 16.44
N GLU A 34 8.69 -11.05 15.41
CA GLU A 34 10.10 -10.72 15.21
C GLU A 34 10.23 -9.75 14.04
N GLN A 35 10.97 -8.65 14.24
CA GLN A 35 11.26 -7.72 13.17
C GLN A 35 12.13 -8.41 12.12
N ARG A 36 11.74 -8.29 10.84
CA ARG A 36 12.46 -8.88 9.71
C ARG A 36 13.11 -7.84 8.84
N ASP A 37 12.39 -6.77 8.56
CA ASP A 37 12.89 -5.68 7.73
C ASP A 37 12.28 -4.35 8.19
N SER A 38 12.93 -3.24 7.86
CA SER A 38 12.32 -1.93 7.98
C SER A 38 12.83 -1.01 6.89
N ASN A 39 11.92 -0.25 6.31
CA ASN A 39 12.26 0.80 5.36
C ASN A 39 11.60 2.12 5.76
N THR A 40 12.24 3.24 5.43
CA THR A 40 11.70 4.57 5.69
C THR A 40 11.49 5.27 4.35
N VAL A 41 10.26 5.74 4.12
CA VAL A 41 9.92 6.53 2.94
C VAL A 41 9.41 7.88 3.41
N ARG A 42 10.19 8.93 3.12
CA ARG A 42 9.97 10.30 3.63
C ARG A 42 9.87 10.29 5.17
N ASP A 43 8.72 10.67 5.72
CA ASP A 43 8.47 10.77 7.16
C ASP A 43 7.75 9.52 7.73
N GLN A 44 7.45 8.53 6.89
CA GLN A 44 6.76 7.32 7.29
C GLN A 44 7.72 6.11 7.29
N ARG A 45 7.79 5.43 8.43
CA ARG A 45 8.61 4.23 8.60
C ARG A 45 7.76 2.98 8.55
N PHE A 46 8.09 2.06 7.66
CA PHE A 46 7.49 0.75 7.55
C PHE A 46 8.39 -0.30 8.20
N THR A 47 7.82 -1.14 9.04
CA THR A 47 8.53 -2.24 9.68
C THR A 47 7.76 -3.53 9.46
N PHE A 48 8.44 -4.56 8.98
CA PHE A 48 7.86 -5.88 8.73
C PHE A 48 8.17 -6.81 9.89
N TRP A 49 7.12 -7.51 10.33
CA TRP A 49 7.16 -8.37 11.50
C TRP A 49 6.62 -9.75 11.19
N TRP A 50 7.36 -10.77 11.58
CA TRP A 50 7.00 -12.17 11.37
C TRP A 50 6.62 -12.84 12.68
N ASN A 51 5.48 -13.52 12.71
CA ASN A 51 5.11 -14.42 13.77
C ASN A 51 5.19 -15.86 13.28
N ALA A 52 6.23 -16.58 13.69
CA ALA A 52 6.45 -17.97 13.27
C ALA A 52 5.35 -18.93 13.74
N LYS A 53 4.76 -18.69 14.91
CA LYS A 53 3.69 -19.54 15.47
C LYS A 53 2.40 -19.45 14.65
N ARG A 54 2.14 -18.28 14.08
CA ARG A 54 0.93 -17.98 13.29
C ARG A 54 1.17 -18.02 11.78
N SER A 55 2.42 -18.24 11.35
CA SER A 55 2.84 -18.10 9.95
C SER A 55 2.35 -16.78 9.32
N GLN A 56 2.47 -15.70 10.09
CA GLN A 56 1.84 -14.43 9.79
C GLN A 56 2.89 -13.35 9.63
N CYS A 57 2.84 -12.65 8.50
CA CYS A 57 3.63 -11.45 8.25
C CYS A 57 2.73 -10.23 8.36
N ILE A 58 3.16 -9.23 9.11
CA ILE A 58 2.49 -7.94 9.21
C ILE A 58 3.43 -6.81 8.82
N SER A 59 2.88 -5.77 8.22
CA SER A 59 3.57 -4.49 7.99
C SER A 59 2.99 -3.46 8.93
N VAL A 60 3.87 -2.78 9.67
CA VAL A 60 3.52 -1.71 10.61
C VAL A 60 4.03 -0.40 10.02
N SER A 61 3.13 0.54 9.76
CA SER A 61 3.49 1.88 9.35
C SER A 61 3.53 2.82 10.56
N THR A 62 4.61 3.56 10.71
CA THR A 62 4.85 4.50 11.81
C THR A 62 4.97 5.90 11.24
N MET A 63 4.15 6.82 11.74
CA MET A 63 4.15 8.24 11.39
C MET A 63 4.03 9.05 12.69
N ASP A 64 4.75 10.16 12.79
CA ASP A 64 4.77 11.00 14.01
C ASP A 64 5.10 10.24 15.30
N GLY A 65 5.93 9.19 15.18
CA GLY A 65 6.34 8.33 16.30
C GLY A 65 5.24 7.40 16.82
N ARG A 66 4.12 7.25 16.10
CA ARG A 66 3.01 6.36 16.43
C ARG A 66 2.70 5.41 15.29
N TYR A 67 2.15 4.24 15.62
CA TYR A 67 1.67 3.29 14.61
C TYR A 67 0.45 3.87 13.92
N ALA A 68 0.62 4.28 12.67
CA ALA A 68 -0.45 4.80 11.83
C ALA A 68 -1.34 3.65 11.33
N SER A 69 -0.74 2.51 10.99
CA SER A 69 -1.48 1.31 10.59
C SER A 69 -0.70 0.02 10.78
N ILE A 70 -1.43 -1.08 10.90
CA ILE A 70 -0.89 -2.44 10.93
C ILE A 70 -1.72 -3.31 10.00
N GLN A 71 -1.08 -4.04 9.09
CA GLN A 71 -1.78 -4.86 8.11
C GLN A 71 -1.09 -6.21 7.92
N SER A 72 -1.88 -7.27 7.70
CA SER A 72 -1.31 -8.54 7.25
C SER A 72 -0.83 -8.41 5.82
N VAL A 73 0.38 -8.90 5.55
CA VAL A 73 0.97 -8.96 4.21
C VAL A 73 1.39 -10.41 3.91
N PRO A 74 1.60 -10.79 2.63
CA PRO A 74 2.09 -12.12 2.30
C PRO A 74 3.40 -12.46 3.04
N ALA A 75 3.57 -13.73 3.40
CA ALA A 75 4.72 -14.21 4.18
C ALA A 75 6.08 -13.94 3.52
N ALA A 76 6.12 -13.88 2.19
CA ALA A 76 7.31 -13.56 1.41
C ALA A 76 7.95 -12.23 1.82
N ASN A 77 7.13 -11.25 2.24
CA ASN A 77 7.57 -9.91 2.66
C ASN A 77 8.35 -9.89 3.99
N CYS A 78 8.24 -10.96 4.78
CA CYS A 78 8.99 -11.14 6.01
C CYS A 78 10.24 -12.02 5.82
N GLY A 79 10.64 -12.28 4.57
CA GLY A 79 11.76 -13.17 4.27
C GLY A 79 11.44 -14.65 4.47
N ALA A 80 10.16 -15.02 4.61
CA ALA A 80 9.75 -16.41 4.45
C ALA A 80 9.80 -16.74 2.95
N SER A 81 11.02 -16.91 2.43
CA SER A 81 11.23 -17.72 1.25
C SER A 81 10.76 -19.11 1.61
N GLY A 82 9.57 -19.48 1.12
CA GLY A 82 9.22 -20.88 1.06
C GLY A 82 10.29 -21.56 0.22
N SER A 83 11.25 -22.21 0.88
CA SER A 83 12.06 -23.27 0.31
C SER A 83 11.12 -24.38 -0.14
N ALA A 84 10.53 -24.25 -1.33
CA ALA A 84 9.91 -25.35 -2.03
C ALA A 84 11.02 -26.09 -2.80
N ALA A 85 11.88 -26.79 -2.05
CA ALA A 85 12.73 -27.81 -2.62
C ALA A 85 11.92 -29.11 -2.74
N GLY A 86 11.66 -29.52 -3.99
CA GLY A 86 11.61 -30.94 -4.36
C GLY A 86 10.24 -31.58 -4.59
N GLY A 87 9.85 -31.64 -5.88
CA GLY A 87 9.47 -32.91 -6.51
C GLY A 87 7.98 -33.22 -6.71
N ALA A 88 7.45 -32.93 -7.90
CA ALA A 88 6.89 -33.93 -8.83
C ALA A 88 6.23 -33.22 -10.03
N SER A 89 6.70 -33.60 -11.22
CA SER A 89 6.35 -33.05 -12.52
C SER A 89 4.87 -33.13 -12.86
N LEU A 90 4.24 -31.98 -13.10
CA LEU A 90 3.20 -31.83 -14.12
C LEU A 90 3.63 -30.65 -15.00
N ARG A 91 4.18 -30.97 -16.17
CA ARG A 91 4.48 -30.00 -17.23
C ARG A 91 3.22 -29.17 -17.51
N PRO A 92 3.23 -27.84 -17.39
CA PRO A 92 2.25 -27.04 -18.07
C PRO A 92 2.57 -27.13 -19.56
N SER A 93 1.62 -27.64 -20.36
CA SER A 93 1.70 -27.48 -21.81
C SER A 93 1.60 -25.98 -22.14
N PRO A 94 2.40 -25.47 -23.09
CA PRO A 94 2.49 -24.04 -23.37
C PRO A 94 1.38 -23.65 -24.34
N SER A 95 0.52 -22.72 -23.93
CA SER A 95 -0.22 -21.91 -24.88
C SER A 95 0.05 -20.44 -24.54
N SER A 96 0.52 -19.73 -25.58
CA SER A 96 0.93 -18.31 -25.67
C SER A 96 2.14 -17.89 -24.84
N GLU A 97 3.30 -17.91 -25.51
CA GLU A 97 4.41 -16.95 -25.39
C GLU A 97 4.34 -16.00 -24.17
N ARG A 98 5.01 -16.37 -23.07
CA ARG A 98 5.41 -15.37 -22.09
C ARG A 98 6.45 -14.49 -22.76
N ASP A 99 6.03 -13.32 -23.23
CA ASP A 99 6.96 -12.21 -23.41
C ASP A 99 7.72 -12.04 -22.07
N PRO A 100 9.07 -12.12 -22.05
CA PRO A 100 9.86 -11.96 -20.82
C PRO A 100 9.62 -10.62 -20.11
N ASN A 101 8.97 -9.65 -20.76
CA ASN A 101 8.56 -8.37 -20.20
C ASN A 101 7.10 -8.32 -19.73
N SER A 102 6.35 -9.42 -19.80
CA SER A 102 5.01 -9.50 -19.23
C SER A 102 5.08 -9.85 -17.74
N LEU A 103 4.64 -8.92 -16.88
CA LEU A 103 4.73 -9.03 -15.43
C LEU A 103 3.47 -8.49 -14.77
N VAL A 104 2.94 -9.23 -13.80
CA VAL A 104 1.85 -8.75 -12.93
C VAL A 104 2.37 -8.65 -11.51
N LEU A 105 2.17 -7.50 -10.90
CA LEU A 105 2.55 -7.18 -9.53
C LEU A 105 1.30 -6.86 -8.72
N VAL A 106 1.22 -7.40 -7.51
CA VAL A 106 0.22 -6.96 -6.53
C VAL A 106 0.98 -6.39 -5.35
N CYS A 107 0.65 -5.15 -5.02
CA CYS A 107 1.38 -4.36 -4.05
C CYS A 107 0.47 -3.91 -2.91
N TYR A 108 0.90 -4.15 -1.68
CA TYR A 108 0.16 -3.79 -0.47
C TYR A 108 0.94 -2.76 0.32
N GLY A 109 0.28 -1.72 0.78
CA GLY A 109 0.96 -0.59 1.38
C GLY A 109 0.05 0.38 2.09
N ALA A 110 0.67 1.42 2.60
CA ALA A 110 -0.03 2.55 3.20
C ALA A 110 0.34 3.83 2.48
N GLY A 111 -0.50 4.83 2.63
CA GLY A 111 -0.34 6.10 1.98
C GLY A 111 -0.95 7.21 2.78
N THR A 112 -0.73 8.43 2.29
CA THR A 112 -1.35 9.62 2.85
C THR A 112 -2.03 10.42 1.75
N ARG A 113 -3.23 10.91 2.05
CA ARG A 113 -3.99 11.78 1.16
C ARG A 113 -4.27 13.12 1.84
N PRO A 114 -4.22 14.23 1.10
CA PRO A 114 -4.65 15.52 1.61
C PRO A 114 -6.16 15.47 1.87
N THR A 115 -6.58 16.02 3.00
CA THR A 115 -7.98 16.21 3.38
C THR A 115 -8.19 17.63 3.89
N VAL A 116 -9.44 18.04 3.99
CA VAL A 116 -9.82 19.38 4.43
C VAL A 116 -10.77 19.23 5.60
N THR A 117 -10.38 19.80 6.74
CA THR A 117 -11.17 19.80 7.98
C THR A 117 -11.63 21.22 8.29
N SER A 118 -12.90 21.38 8.68
CA SER A 118 -13.45 22.64 9.17
C SER A 118 -13.50 22.58 10.69
N GLU A 119 -12.77 23.47 11.36
CA GLU A 119 -12.85 23.62 12.82
C GLU A 119 -13.63 24.90 13.16
N PRO A 120 -14.68 24.82 13.99
CA PRO A 120 -15.37 26.00 14.47
C PRO A 120 -14.44 26.81 15.39
N ASP A 121 -14.25 28.07 15.06
CA ASP A 121 -13.51 29.08 15.81
C ASP A 121 -14.49 30.17 16.28
N TYR A 122 -14.25 30.75 17.45
CA TYR A 122 -15.09 31.84 17.96
C TYR A 122 -14.26 33.11 18.00
N ARG A 123 -14.69 34.10 17.23
CA ARG A 123 -14.04 35.41 17.15
C ARG A 123 -14.93 36.47 17.76
N TRP A 124 -14.36 37.23 18.67
CA TRP A 124 -15.06 38.35 19.30
C TRP A 124 -15.20 39.50 18.31
N ASP A 125 -16.42 39.98 18.05
CA ASP A 125 -16.69 41.19 17.28
C ASP A 125 -16.91 42.37 18.24
N ASP A 126 -15.86 43.19 18.43
CA ASP A 126 -15.88 44.39 19.27
C ASP A 126 -16.96 45.41 18.87
N LYS A 127 -17.37 45.45 17.59
CA LYS A 127 -18.40 46.40 17.13
C LYS A 127 -19.79 45.99 17.56
N ARG A 128 -20.02 44.69 17.78
CA ARG A 128 -21.32 44.12 18.15
C ARG A 128 -21.36 43.58 19.57
N ASN A 129 -20.24 43.63 20.30
CA ASN A 129 -20.07 43.02 21.62
C ASN A 129 -20.62 41.59 21.68
N LYS A 130 -20.31 40.78 20.65
CA LYS A 130 -20.82 39.42 20.52
C LYS A 130 -19.78 38.50 19.90
N TRP A 131 -19.68 37.28 20.43
CA TRP A 131 -18.95 36.19 19.80
C TRP A 131 -19.60 35.80 18.47
N GLN A 132 -18.80 35.71 17.42
CA GLN A 132 -19.19 35.19 16.12
C GLN A 132 -18.47 33.87 15.88
N GLU A 133 -19.26 32.91 15.42
CA GLU A 133 -18.74 31.64 14.93
C GLU A 133 -18.09 31.89 13.57
N ALA A 134 -16.86 31.44 13.41
CA ALA A 134 -16.07 31.53 12.20
C ALA A 134 -15.51 30.13 11.92
N ASP A 135 -15.64 29.64 10.69
CA ASP A 135 -15.04 28.37 10.31
C ASP A 135 -13.59 28.58 9.87
N THR A 136 -12.65 27.96 10.57
CA THR A 136 -11.27 27.88 10.08
C THR A 136 -11.10 26.57 9.32
N VAL A 137 -10.96 26.70 8.00
CA VAL A 137 -10.66 25.58 7.12
C VAL A 137 -9.16 25.28 7.19
N ARG A 138 -8.81 24.05 7.55
CA ARG A 138 -7.42 23.57 7.61
C ARG A 138 -7.22 22.45 6.60
N ALA A 139 -6.14 22.56 5.82
CA ALA A 139 -5.63 21.43 5.05
C ALA A 139 -4.91 20.48 6.03
N THR A 140 -5.34 19.24 6.07
CA THR A 140 -4.80 18.18 6.91
C THR A 140 -4.43 16.98 6.04
N THR A 141 -3.84 15.96 6.64
CA THR A 141 -3.42 14.75 5.94
C THR A 141 -4.05 13.55 6.64
N GLU A 142 -4.65 12.66 5.86
CA GLU A 142 -5.24 11.42 6.35
C GLU A 142 -4.41 10.23 5.86
N GLY A 143 -4.03 9.35 6.79
CA GLY A 143 -3.39 8.07 6.45
C GLY A 143 -4.41 7.03 6.02
N PHE A 144 -4.03 6.17 5.07
CA PHE A 144 -4.84 5.04 4.61
C PHE A 144 -3.97 3.83 4.29
N ASN A 145 -4.61 2.67 4.20
CA ASN A 145 -4.01 1.46 3.63
C ASN A 145 -4.72 1.12 2.31
N SER A 146 -3.98 0.58 1.36
CA SER A 146 -4.54 0.19 0.07
C SER A 146 -3.71 -0.91 -0.59
N ASP A 147 -4.32 -1.58 -1.54
CA ASP A 147 -3.64 -2.39 -2.55
C ASP A 147 -3.55 -1.63 -3.88
N VAL A 148 -2.58 -2.06 -4.69
CA VAL A 148 -2.31 -1.61 -6.06
C VAL A 148 -1.94 -2.82 -6.89
N GLN A 149 -2.52 -2.95 -8.08
CA GLN A 149 -2.12 -3.97 -9.04
C GLN A 149 -1.49 -3.31 -10.26
N ILE A 150 -0.36 -3.83 -10.72
CA ILE A 150 0.34 -3.36 -11.92
C ILE A 150 0.43 -4.51 -12.90
N GLU A 151 0.03 -4.28 -14.14
CA GLU A 151 0.18 -5.23 -15.23
C GLU A 151 1.04 -4.60 -16.31
N LEU A 152 2.12 -5.28 -16.67
CA LEU A 152 3.08 -4.87 -17.68
C LEU A 152 3.02 -5.88 -18.83
N TYR A 153 3.06 -5.36 -20.06
CA TYR A 153 3.05 -6.12 -21.31
C TYR A 153 4.02 -5.46 -22.28
N GLY A 154 5.28 -5.93 -22.30
CA GLY A 154 6.30 -5.33 -23.16
C GLY A 154 6.63 -3.90 -22.73
N ASP A 155 6.29 -2.94 -23.60
CA ASP A 155 6.43 -1.49 -23.40
C ASP A 155 5.15 -0.79 -22.91
N HIS A 156 4.06 -1.54 -22.73
CA HIS A 156 2.79 -1.05 -22.20
C HIS A 156 2.55 -1.53 -20.77
N GLY A 157 1.72 -0.81 -20.04
CA GLY A 157 1.25 -1.28 -18.75
C GLY A 157 0.07 -0.50 -18.23
N ARG A 158 -0.59 -1.06 -17.22
CA ARG A 158 -1.74 -0.47 -16.54
C ARG A 158 -1.65 -0.69 -15.04
N ILE A 159 -2.29 0.19 -14.29
CA ILE A 159 -2.35 0.17 -12.84
C ILE A 159 -3.81 0.24 -12.36
N HIS A 160 -4.16 -0.65 -11.44
CA HIS A 160 -5.41 -0.60 -10.69
C HIS A 160 -5.11 -0.10 -9.28
N LEU A 161 -5.94 0.83 -8.81
CA LEU A 161 -5.76 1.50 -7.54
C LEU A 161 -6.91 1.15 -6.61
N GLY A 162 -6.61 0.77 -5.37
CA GLY A 162 -7.64 0.71 -4.34
C GLY A 162 -8.28 2.08 -4.10
N ALA A 163 -9.53 2.09 -3.67
CA ALA A 163 -10.37 3.29 -3.55
C ALA A 163 -9.71 4.48 -2.81
N PRO A 164 -8.93 4.29 -1.72
CA PRO A 164 -8.30 5.41 -1.01
C PRO A 164 -7.26 6.21 -1.84
N LEU A 165 -6.70 5.60 -2.89
CA LEU A 165 -5.73 6.22 -3.80
C LEU A 165 -6.39 7.05 -4.90
N ILE A 166 -7.70 6.89 -5.11
CA ILE A 166 -8.44 7.55 -6.18
C ILE A 166 -9.04 8.85 -5.62
N PRO A 167 -8.61 10.03 -6.10
CA PRO A 167 -9.17 11.29 -5.62
C PRO A 167 -10.65 11.42 -6.05
N PRO A 168 -11.49 12.16 -5.30
CA PRO A 168 -12.91 12.29 -5.63
C PRO A 168 -13.18 12.82 -7.04
N ILE A 169 -12.32 13.72 -7.53
CA ILE A 169 -12.37 14.24 -8.90
C ILE A 169 -11.26 13.55 -9.71
N ASN A 170 -11.66 12.59 -10.53
CA ASN A 170 -10.75 11.78 -11.32
C ASN A 170 -11.34 11.47 -12.72
N SER A 171 -10.50 10.91 -13.59
CA SER A 171 -10.85 10.47 -14.95
C SER A 171 -11.66 9.17 -15.00
N HIS A 172 -11.93 8.55 -13.85
CA HIS A 172 -12.59 7.25 -13.64
C HIS A 172 -11.82 6.04 -14.20
N GLY A 173 -10.76 6.28 -14.98
CA GLY A 173 -10.01 5.23 -15.65
C GLY A 173 -10.89 4.41 -16.58
N ASP A 174 -10.41 3.24 -16.98
CA ASP A 174 -11.20 2.20 -17.61
C ASP A 174 -11.46 1.08 -16.59
N HIS A 175 -12.67 1.01 -16.03
CA HIS A 175 -13.03 0.03 -14.99
C HIS A 175 -12.05 -0.01 -13.80
N GLY A 176 -11.59 1.16 -13.33
CA GLY A 176 -10.62 1.26 -12.24
C GLY A 176 -9.16 1.03 -12.64
N TRP A 177 -8.88 0.93 -13.95
CA TRP A 177 -7.53 0.87 -14.50
C TRP A 177 -7.11 2.20 -15.11
N TRP A 178 -5.84 2.55 -14.91
CA TRP A 178 -5.18 3.66 -15.57
C TRP A 178 -3.98 3.16 -16.36
N ASP A 179 -3.81 3.68 -17.57
CA ASP A 179 -2.63 3.37 -18.37
C ASP A 179 -1.38 4.02 -17.79
N LEU A 180 -0.26 3.31 -17.93
CA LEU A 180 1.06 3.79 -17.55
C LEU A 180 1.68 4.59 -18.70
N ASP A 181 1.88 5.88 -18.45
CA ASP A 181 2.65 6.81 -19.26
C ASP A 181 4.15 6.73 -18.87
N ASN A 182 5.07 6.90 -19.83
CA ASN A 182 6.52 6.93 -19.59
C ASN A 182 7.06 5.67 -18.87
N LEU A 183 6.52 4.50 -19.21
CA LEU A 183 6.94 3.22 -18.63
C LEU A 183 8.39 2.91 -19.00
N GLN A 184 9.20 2.60 -17.98
CA GLN A 184 10.54 2.08 -18.10
C GLN A 184 10.66 0.82 -17.24
N VAL A 185 10.97 -0.30 -17.88
CA VAL A 185 11.17 -1.60 -17.22
C VAL A 185 12.66 -1.96 -17.28
N GLY A 186 13.40 -1.63 -16.24
CA GLY A 186 14.80 -2.01 -16.05
C GLY A 186 14.94 -3.31 -15.26
N ALA A 187 16.16 -3.86 -15.19
CA ALA A 187 16.42 -5.12 -14.47
C ALA A 187 16.26 -4.99 -12.94
N ASP A 188 16.54 -3.81 -12.40
CA ASP A 188 16.51 -3.47 -10.97
C ASP A 188 15.32 -2.59 -10.60
N ARG A 189 14.74 -1.86 -11.55
CA ARG A 189 13.68 -0.88 -11.28
C ARG A 189 12.64 -0.80 -12.38
N ILE A 190 11.39 -0.60 -11.99
CA ILE A 190 10.29 -0.21 -12.89
C ILE A 190 9.90 1.22 -12.51
N THR A 191 9.76 2.11 -13.49
CA THR A 191 9.21 3.45 -13.25
C THR A 191 8.15 3.78 -14.29
N ALA A 192 7.09 4.45 -13.85
CA ALA A 192 6.08 4.97 -14.75
C ALA A 192 5.37 6.17 -14.13
N THR A 193 4.51 6.80 -14.91
CA THR A 193 3.54 7.80 -14.47
C THR A 193 2.15 7.34 -14.88
N TYR A 194 1.10 7.82 -14.22
CA TYR A 194 -0.27 7.60 -14.65
C TYR A 194 -1.10 8.85 -14.39
N ARG A 195 -2.24 8.98 -15.07
CA ARG A 195 -3.02 10.23 -15.06
C ARG A 195 -4.37 10.04 -14.39
N LEU A 196 -4.51 10.58 -13.18
CA LEU A 196 -5.78 10.59 -12.46
C LEU A 196 -6.70 11.71 -12.95
N ASN A 197 -6.15 12.86 -13.36
CA ASN A 197 -6.87 13.96 -14.01
C ASN A 197 -5.86 14.94 -14.67
N GLY A 198 -6.33 16.10 -15.15
CA GLY A 198 -5.47 17.09 -15.82
C GLY A 198 -4.35 17.70 -14.96
N MET A 199 -4.50 17.69 -13.64
CA MET A 199 -3.55 18.28 -12.68
C MET A 199 -2.78 17.22 -11.87
N ASN A 200 -3.34 16.03 -11.71
CA ASN A 200 -2.79 14.95 -10.89
C ASN A 200 -2.22 13.83 -11.78
N LYS A 201 -0.89 13.81 -11.90
CA LYS A 201 -0.11 12.79 -12.63
C LYS A 201 0.92 12.13 -11.70
N PRO A 202 0.53 11.15 -10.87
CA PRO A 202 1.46 10.50 -9.96
C PRO A 202 2.55 9.73 -10.69
N ARG A 203 3.70 9.59 -10.03
CA ARG A 203 4.83 8.77 -10.46
C ARG A 203 4.91 7.53 -9.60
N LEU A 204 5.00 6.35 -10.21
CA LEU A 204 5.27 5.09 -9.52
C LEU A 204 6.73 4.67 -9.74
N THR A 205 7.31 4.06 -8.73
CA THR A 205 8.61 3.39 -8.78
C THR A 205 8.51 2.06 -8.05
N VAL A 206 8.96 0.97 -8.68
CA VAL A 206 9.09 -0.34 -8.06
C VAL A 206 10.56 -0.75 -8.11
N ASP A 207 11.15 -1.04 -6.96
CA ASP A 207 12.45 -1.69 -6.87
C ASP A 207 12.25 -3.20 -7.01
N ARG A 208 12.76 -3.78 -8.10
CA ARG A 208 12.55 -5.19 -8.45
C ARG A 208 13.36 -6.16 -7.59
N ARG A 209 14.40 -5.68 -6.89
CA ARG A 209 15.25 -6.52 -6.04
C ARG A 209 14.65 -6.71 -4.67
N SER A 210 14.16 -5.61 -4.10
CA SER A 210 13.54 -5.59 -2.78
C SER A 210 12.04 -5.82 -2.83
N GLY A 211 11.36 -5.52 -3.94
CA GLY A 211 9.90 -5.54 -4.07
C GLY A 211 9.23 -4.23 -3.62
N LEU A 212 9.98 -3.22 -3.18
CA LEU A 212 9.42 -1.97 -2.68
C LEU A 212 8.72 -1.18 -3.79
N ILE A 213 7.52 -0.67 -3.52
CA ILE A 213 6.83 0.31 -4.37
C ILE A 213 6.68 1.65 -3.67
N THR A 214 6.83 2.72 -4.45
CA THR A 214 6.40 4.07 -4.08
C THR A 214 5.52 4.65 -5.17
N ILE A 215 4.49 5.40 -4.76
CA ILE A 215 3.72 6.27 -5.64
C ILE A 215 3.74 7.67 -5.03
N GLU A 216 4.17 8.63 -5.84
CA GLU A 216 4.31 10.03 -5.46
C GLU A 216 3.38 10.91 -6.30
N GLY A 217 2.62 11.77 -5.66
CA GLY A 217 1.69 12.69 -6.32
C GLY A 217 0.94 13.51 -5.28
N GLY A 218 -0.29 13.93 -5.59
CA GLY A 218 -1.18 14.53 -4.60
C GLY A 218 -1.48 13.58 -3.44
N THR A 219 -1.62 12.29 -3.75
CA THR A 219 -1.67 11.19 -2.78
C THR A 219 -0.34 10.44 -2.82
N THR A 220 0.14 10.01 -1.66
CA THR A 220 1.35 9.17 -1.58
C THR A 220 0.97 7.73 -1.26
N PHE A 221 1.78 6.78 -1.72
CA PHE A 221 1.67 5.37 -1.37
C PHE A 221 3.07 4.78 -1.24
N SER A 222 3.24 3.88 -0.29
CA SER A 222 4.44 3.07 -0.17
C SER A 222 4.07 1.70 0.34
N GLY A 223 4.71 0.70 -0.22
CA GLY A 223 4.34 -0.68 0.06
C GLY A 223 5.30 -1.65 -0.55
N GLN A 224 4.82 -2.87 -0.65
CA GLN A 224 5.61 -4.00 -1.05
C GLN A 224 4.84 -4.81 -2.08
N CYS A 225 5.51 -5.09 -3.19
CA CYS A 225 4.98 -5.83 -4.34
C CYS A 225 5.45 -7.27 -4.32
N ASP A 226 4.51 -8.16 -4.56
CA ASP A 226 4.76 -9.55 -4.89
C ASP A 226 4.37 -9.79 -6.36
N ILE A 227 5.08 -10.71 -7.02
CA ILE A 227 4.69 -11.16 -8.37
C ILE A 227 3.40 -11.96 -8.23
N GLY A 228 2.29 -11.38 -8.69
CA GLY A 228 0.96 -11.98 -8.58
C GLY A 228 0.57 -12.70 -9.87
N ASN A 229 0.11 -13.95 -9.77
CA ASN A 229 -0.62 -14.59 -10.86
C ASN A 229 -2.09 -14.68 -10.45
N TYR A 230 -2.92 -13.70 -10.83
CA TYR A 230 -4.36 -13.75 -10.57
C TYR A 230 -5.09 -14.79 -11.46
N GLY A 231 -4.40 -15.39 -12.44
CA GLY A 231 -4.91 -16.48 -13.28
C GLY A 231 -4.77 -17.89 -12.68
N GLY A 232 -4.16 -18.04 -11.51
CA GLY A 232 -3.99 -19.31 -10.82
C GLY A 232 -4.88 -19.39 -9.58
N GLY A 233 -6.19 -19.58 -9.77
CA GLY A 233 -7.15 -19.70 -8.67
C GLY A 233 -6.67 -20.68 -7.59
N GLN A 234 -6.58 -20.20 -6.35
CA GLN A 234 -6.51 -21.09 -5.21
C GLN A 234 -7.80 -21.93 -5.16
N ARG A 235 -7.68 -23.23 -5.36
CA ARG A 235 -8.70 -24.21 -4.97
C ARG A 235 -8.09 -25.27 -4.07
N ARG A 236 -8.49 -25.24 -2.80
CA ARG A 236 -8.73 -26.37 -1.90
C ARG A 236 -10.03 -25.96 -1.19
N PHE A 237 -11.16 -26.65 -1.25
CA PHE A 237 -11.45 -28.09 -1.19
C PHE A 237 -12.44 -28.51 -2.28
#